data_AF-A0A8C5SPZ1-F1
#
_entry.id   AF-A0A8C5SPZ1-F1
#
_cell.length_a   1.000
_cell.length_b   1.000
_cell.length_c   1.000
_cell.angle_alpha   90.00
_cell.angle_beta   90.00
_cell.angle_gamma   90.00
#
_symmetry.space_group_name_H-M   'P 1'
#
loop_
_entity.id
_entity.type
_entity.pdbx_description
1 polymer ?
#
loop_
_entity_poly.entity_id
_entity_poly.type
_entity_poly.pdbx_seq_one_letter_code
_entity_poly.pdbx_strand_id
1 'polypeptide(L)'
;PVTEGEQESGMIQPAEVFAPKSLVLVSRLDYPEIFRACLGLVYTVYVDNLNVSLETLIANLCSCFVPAAGGSQKLFSLGAGDRQLIQTPLHDSLPVTGTSVALLFQQLGIQNVLNLFCAVLTENKVLFHSASFQRLSDACRALESLMFPLKYSYPYIPILPAQLLEVLSSPTPFIIGVHSIFRNDIHELLDVIIADLDGGTIKIPECIHLSQLPEPLLQQTQTSLSLVLYPDLATADYAFPPPRTALSHSKMLDKEVRGVFLRLFAQLFQGYRSCLQLIRIHSEPVINFHKAAFLSQRGLIENDFLTKILNGMAFAGFVSERGPPYRSCDLFDELVAFEVERIKSEESNSLKVLKHIRELAEQLLKNENPNPHMTFQKVPRPTEGSHLRVHVLPFPRINESQVQDLIQENLIKSQNAPSASRIERKCVVPAGPSVVEKSSTVFNSAQRLEVVRNCISFIFENKLLETEKTLPAALRALKGKAARQCLTQELSLHVQQNRAILDHQQFDYIIRMMNCTLQDCSSSEEYNIAATLLPLTTAFYRVSCVFLGIRIYIFHNCTEIR
;
A
#
# COMPACT_ATOMS: atom_id res chain seq x y z
N PRO A 1 54.25 -65.48 16.33
CA PRO A 1 53.67 -65.95 17.61
C PRO A 1 53.31 -64.78 18.54
N VAL A 2 52.00 -64.57 18.75
CA VAL A 2 51.34 -64.21 20.03
C VAL A 2 51.84 -62.91 20.71
N THR A 3 51.24 -61.75 20.43
CA THR A 3 50.18 -61.07 21.23
C THR A 3 50.52 -60.72 22.69
N GLU A 4 50.66 -59.41 22.94
CA GLU A 4 50.26 -58.69 24.15
C GLU A 4 49.64 -57.38 23.59
N GLY A 5 48.39 -57.00 23.77
CA GLY A 5 47.48 -57.18 24.89
C GLY A 5 47.06 -55.80 25.41
N GLU A 6 46.67 -54.86 24.52
CA GLU A 6 46.08 -53.58 24.95
C GLU A 6 44.67 -53.87 25.46
N GLN A 7 44.52 -53.75 26.78
CA GLN A 7 43.26 -53.85 27.50
C GLN A 7 42.31 -52.74 26.99
N GLU A 8 41.25 -53.14 26.29
CA GLU A 8 40.07 -52.32 26.08
C GLU A 8 39.55 -51.88 27.46
N SER A 9 39.75 -50.60 27.81
CA SER A 9 39.04 -50.02 28.94
C SER A 9 37.56 -50.02 28.58
N GLY A 10 36.79 -50.88 29.25
CA GLY A 10 35.33 -50.93 29.21
C GLY A 10 34.70 -49.68 29.81
N MET A 11 34.98 -48.51 29.22
CA MET A 11 34.19 -47.32 29.46
C MET A 11 32.86 -47.52 28.73
N ILE A 12 31.80 -47.68 29.51
CA ILE A 12 30.41 -47.62 29.02
C ILE A 12 30.32 -46.36 28.14
N GLN A 13 30.07 -46.54 26.84
CA GLN A 13 29.84 -45.40 25.96
C GLN A 13 28.74 -44.53 26.58
N PRO A 14 28.95 -43.21 26.73
CA PRO A 14 27.94 -42.35 27.32
C PRO A 14 26.63 -42.55 26.56
N ALA A 15 25.52 -42.70 27.29
CA ALA A 15 24.21 -42.88 26.68
C ALA A 15 24.00 -41.80 25.62
N GLU A 16 23.75 -42.20 24.37
CA GLU A 16 23.48 -41.27 23.28
C GLU A 16 22.21 -40.49 23.62
N VAL A 17 22.39 -39.28 24.15
CA VAL A 17 21.30 -38.39 24.49
C VAL A 17 20.75 -37.77 23.22
N PHE A 18 19.42 -37.88 23.04
CA PHE A 18 18.73 -37.27 21.92
C PHE A 18 18.78 -35.74 22.05
N ALA A 19 19.51 -35.09 21.14
CA ALA A 19 19.39 -33.66 20.91
C ALA A 19 18.39 -33.44 19.75
N PRO A 20 17.40 -32.54 19.90
CA PRO A 20 16.51 -32.20 18.80
C PRO A 20 17.31 -31.62 17.64
N LYS A 21 17.07 -32.12 16.43
CA LYS A 21 17.70 -31.66 15.18
C LYS A 21 16.71 -30.86 14.35
N SER A 22 17.19 -29.88 13.61
CA SER A 22 16.41 -29.09 12.67
C SER A 22 17.07 -29.07 11.30
N LEU A 23 16.27 -29.21 10.24
CA LEU A 23 16.71 -29.03 8.86
C LEU A 23 16.27 -27.64 8.39
N VAL A 24 17.23 -26.81 7.96
CA VAL A 24 16.98 -25.42 7.59
C VAL A 24 17.43 -25.19 6.16
N LEU A 25 16.58 -24.51 5.38
CA LEU A 25 16.88 -24.01 4.05
C LEU A 25 16.78 -22.49 4.06
N VAL A 26 17.84 -21.82 3.60
CA VAL A 26 17.89 -20.36 3.47
C VAL A 26 17.78 -20.00 2.00
N SER A 27 16.77 -19.22 1.64
CA SER A 27 16.51 -18.80 0.26
C SER A 27 16.03 -17.36 0.21
N ARG A 28 16.35 -16.65 -0.88
CA ARG A 28 15.77 -15.34 -1.20
C ARG A 28 14.38 -15.44 -1.82
N LEU A 29 13.97 -16.64 -2.22
CA LEU A 29 12.66 -16.89 -2.79
C LEU A 29 11.66 -17.22 -1.68
N ASP A 30 10.40 -16.79 -1.81
CA ASP A 30 9.33 -17.06 -0.82
C ASP A 30 8.38 -18.17 -1.33
N TYR A 31 8.85 -19.43 -1.30
CA TYR A 31 8.05 -20.61 -1.63
C TYR A 31 8.00 -21.60 -0.46
N PRO A 32 7.38 -21.23 0.68
CA PRO A 32 7.46 -21.99 1.92
C PRO A 32 6.91 -23.41 1.79
N GLU A 33 5.80 -23.61 1.05
CA GLU A 33 5.21 -24.93 0.83
C GLU A 33 6.14 -25.85 0.02
N ILE A 34 6.81 -25.31 -1.00
CA ILE A 34 7.74 -26.06 -1.83
C ILE A 34 8.97 -26.42 -1.00
N PHE A 35 9.54 -25.46 -0.28
CA PHE A 35 10.70 -25.74 0.57
C PHE A 35 10.39 -26.72 1.69
N ARG A 36 9.19 -26.65 2.28
CA ARG A 36 8.71 -27.65 3.25
C ARG A 36 8.66 -29.04 2.62
N ALA A 37 8.16 -29.16 1.39
CA ALA A 37 8.14 -30.43 0.67
C ALA A 37 9.56 -30.94 0.35
N CYS A 38 10.47 -30.07 -0.09
CA CYS A 38 11.88 -30.43 -0.33
C CYS A 38 12.58 -30.91 0.95
N LEU A 39 12.44 -30.18 2.06
CA LEU A 39 13.01 -30.56 3.36
C LEU A 39 12.39 -31.86 3.88
N GLY A 40 11.08 -32.03 3.72
CA GLY A 40 10.36 -33.26 4.06
C GLY A 40 10.86 -34.46 3.26
N LEU A 41 11.20 -34.28 1.98
CA LEU A 41 11.79 -35.32 1.14
C LEU A 41 13.19 -35.71 1.61
N VAL A 42 14.05 -34.73 1.89
CA VAL A 42 15.41 -34.97 2.44
C VAL A 42 15.31 -35.77 3.75
N TYR A 43 14.40 -35.37 4.64
CA TYR A 43 14.13 -36.10 5.87
C TYR A 43 13.60 -37.51 5.62
N THR A 44 12.69 -37.68 4.67
CA THR A 44 12.12 -39.00 4.31
C THR A 44 13.19 -39.95 3.80
N VAL A 45 14.03 -39.50 2.86
CA VAL A 45 15.11 -40.31 2.28
C VAL A 45 16.09 -40.76 3.36
N TYR A 46 16.40 -39.86 4.28
CA TYR A 46 17.24 -40.15 5.43
C TYR A 46 16.60 -41.18 6.38
N VAL A 47 15.39 -40.92 6.85
CA VAL A 47 14.75 -41.75 7.88
C VAL A 47 14.39 -43.13 7.38
N ASP A 48 13.94 -43.25 6.12
CA ASP A 48 13.54 -44.52 5.53
C ASP A 48 14.65 -45.21 4.75
N ASN A 49 15.88 -44.67 4.77
CA ASN A 49 17.04 -45.21 4.05
C ASN A 49 16.73 -45.53 2.58
N LEU A 50 16.14 -44.57 1.87
CA LEU A 50 15.81 -44.75 0.46
C LEU A 50 17.08 -44.80 -0.40
N ASN A 51 17.02 -45.47 -1.55
CA ASN A 51 18.15 -45.71 -2.47
C ASN A 51 18.60 -44.46 -3.27
N VAL A 52 18.71 -43.31 -2.61
CA VAL A 52 19.16 -42.02 -3.20
C VAL A 52 20.03 -41.31 -2.19
N SER A 53 21.20 -40.81 -2.61
CA SER A 53 22.08 -40.08 -1.70
C SER A 53 21.54 -38.70 -1.38
N LEU A 54 21.77 -38.24 -0.15
CA LEU A 54 21.34 -36.90 0.28
C LEU A 54 22.07 -35.80 -0.50
N GLU A 55 23.34 -36.03 -0.85
CA GLU A 55 24.15 -35.16 -1.71
C GLU A 55 23.45 -34.88 -3.04
N THR A 56 22.84 -35.91 -3.65
CA THR A 56 22.10 -35.77 -4.91
C THR A 56 20.87 -34.90 -4.74
N LEU A 57 20.09 -35.11 -3.67
CA LEU A 57 18.90 -34.29 -3.41
C LEU A 57 19.26 -32.82 -3.20
N ILE A 58 20.32 -32.56 -2.41
CA ILE A 58 20.80 -31.21 -2.10
C ILE A 58 21.32 -30.53 -3.38
N ALA A 59 22.13 -31.24 -4.17
CA ALA A 59 22.64 -30.71 -5.44
C ALA A 59 21.50 -30.39 -6.43
N ASN A 60 20.51 -31.28 -6.56
CA ASN A 60 19.35 -31.03 -7.42
C ASN A 60 18.51 -29.84 -6.95
N LEU A 61 18.39 -29.64 -5.62
CA LEU A 61 17.68 -28.50 -5.05
C LEU A 61 18.40 -27.18 -5.35
N CYS A 62 19.72 -27.14 -5.18
CA CYS A 62 20.54 -25.97 -5.47
C CYS A 62 20.59 -25.65 -6.98
N SER A 63 20.58 -26.66 -7.84
CA SER A 63 20.57 -26.49 -9.31
C SER A 63 19.17 -26.30 -9.89
N CYS A 64 18.11 -26.34 -9.08
CA CYS A 64 16.74 -26.22 -9.57
C CYS A 64 16.46 -24.78 -10.05
N PHE A 65 16.46 -24.58 -11.37
CA PHE A 65 16.04 -23.31 -11.96
C PHE A 65 14.58 -22.99 -11.63
N VAL A 66 14.32 -21.80 -11.10
CA VAL A 66 12.98 -21.28 -10.83
C VAL A 66 12.51 -20.47 -12.04
N PRO A 67 11.30 -20.71 -12.58
CA PRO A 67 10.79 -19.95 -13.71
C PRO A 67 10.76 -18.45 -13.43
N ALA A 68 10.86 -17.63 -14.48
CA ALA A 68 10.57 -16.21 -14.36
C ALA A 68 9.07 -15.99 -14.10
N ALA A 69 8.75 -14.87 -13.45
CA ALA A 69 7.39 -14.45 -13.17
C ALA A 69 6.49 -14.37 -14.42
N GLY A 70 5.19 -14.53 -14.22
CA GLY A 70 4.20 -14.51 -15.31
C GLY A 70 3.42 -15.80 -15.49
N GLY A 71 3.26 -16.60 -14.43
CA GLY A 71 2.52 -17.86 -14.47
C GLY A 71 3.24 -19.03 -15.12
N SER A 72 4.56 -18.92 -15.31
CA SER A 72 5.37 -20.02 -15.83
C SER A 72 5.44 -21.15 -14.81
N GLN A 73 5.33 -22.38 -15.29
CA GLN A 73 5.39 -23.57 -14.47
C GLN A 73 6.63 -24.39 -14.79
N LYS A 74 7.18 -25.05 -13.78
CA LYS A 74 8.21 -26.06 -13.97
C LYS A 74 7.98 -27.25 -13.06
N LEU A 75 7.87 -28.41 -13.68
CA LEU A 75 7.93 -29.68 -12.99
C LEU A 75 9.41 -30.02 -12.75
N PHE A 76 9.75 -30.39 -11.52
CA PHE A 76 11.08 -30.80 -11.13
C PHE A 76 11.03 -32.00 -10.19
N SER A 77 12.17 -32.66 -10.02
CA SER A 77 12.36 -33.79 -9.13
C SER A 77 13.72 -33.61 -8.46
N LEU A 78 13.76 -33.79 -7.14
CA LEU A 78 15.02 -33.87 -6.40
C LEU A 78 15.56 -35.29 -6.40
N GLY A 79 14.69 -36.30 -6.53
CA GLY A 79 15.04 -37.72 -6.49
C GLY A 79 13.99 -38.54 -5.73
N ALA A 80 14.28 -39.82 -5.51
CA ALA A 80 13.43 -40.74 -4.76
C ALA A 80 11.98 -40.84 -5.29
N GLY A 81 11.80 -40.64 -6.60
CA GLY A 81 10.50 -40.74 -7.28
C GLY A 81 9.56 -39.57 -6.99
N ASP A 82 10.07 -38.45 -6.46
CA ASP A 82 9.30 -37.23 -6.28
C ASP A 82 8.95 -36.58 -7.61
N ARG A 83 7.84 -35.84 -7.61
CA ARG A 83 7.44 -34.94 -8.69
C ARG A 83 6.85 -33.71 -8.04
N GLN A 84 7.55 -32.59 -8.14
CA GLN A 84 7.20 -31.32 -7.52
C GLN A 84 7.00 -30.27 -8.59
N LEU A 85 6.07 -29.35 -8.33
CA LEU A 85 5.71 -28.29 -9.26
C LEU A 85 6.02 -26.96 -8.59
N ILE A 86 6.78 -26.12 -9.29
CA ILE A 86 6.93 -24.71 -8.96
C ILE A 86 6.20 -23.86 -9.99
N GLN A 87 5.48 -22.85 -9.50
CA GLN A 87 4.71 -21.93 -10.31
C GLN A 87 4.84 -20.54 -9.71
N THR A 88 5.28 -19.61 -10.53
CA THR A 88 5.36 -18.20 -10.14
C THR A 88 3.99 -17.54 -10.31
N PRO A 89 3.67 -16.48 -9.55
CA PRO A 89 2.46 -15.71 -9.79
C PRO A 89 2.48 -15.04 -11.18
N LEU A 90 1.32 -14.54 -11.62
CA LEU A 90 1.22 -13.76 -12.87
C LEU A 90 1.90 -12.39 -12.76
N HIS A 91 1.79 -11.76 -11.59
CA HIS A 91 2.33 -10.45 -11.23
C HIS A 91 2.95 -10.54 -9.84
N ASP A 92 4.26 -10.28 -9.75
CA ASP A 92 5.01 -10.32 -8.49
C ASP A 92 4.67 -9.15 -7.56
N SER A 93 4.07 -8.08 -8.08
CA SER A 93 3.65 -6.93 -7.27
C SER A 93 2.48 -7.26 -6.34
N LEU A 94 1.71 -8.31 -6.63
CA LEU A 94 0.58 -8.74 -5.83
C LEU A 94 1.05 -9.77 -4.79
N PRO A 95 0.84 -9.53 -3.48
CA PRO A 95 1.25 -10.48 -2.45
C PRO A 95 0.62 -11.87 -2.64
N VAL A 96 1.42 -12.91 -2.41
CA VAL A 96 0.97 -14.32 -2.39
C VAL A 96 0.75 -14.74 -0.94
N THR A 97 -0.44 -15.22 -0.63
CA THR A 97 -0.91 -15.40 0.76
C THR A 97 -1.40 -16.82 1.05
N GLY A 98 -1.79 -17.59 0.03
CA GLY A 98 -2.37 -18.90 0.23
C GLY A 98 -3.67 -18.81 1.04
N THR A 99 -3.61 -19.14 2.33
CA THR A 99 -4.73 -19.07 3.29
C THR A 99 -4.43 -18.21 4.52
N SER A 100 -3.30 -17.49 4.53
CA SER A 100 -2.80 -16.80 5.73
C SER A 100 -3.75 -15.70 6.23
N VAL A 101 -4.38 -14.95 5.33
CA VAL A 101 -5.32 -13.87 5.67
C VAL A 101 -6.61 -14.47 6.23
N ALA A 102 -7.15 -15.52 5.59
CA ALA A 102 -8.32 -16.22 6.12
C ALA A 102 -8.08 -16.75 7.54
N LEU A 103 -6.91 -17.34 7.80
CA LEU A 103 -6.53 -17.84 9.12
C LEU A 103 -6.39 -16.72 10.16
N LEU A 104 -5.81 -15.57 9.80
CA LEU A 104 -5.70 -14.43 10.69
C LEU A 104 -7.08 -13.93 11.15
N PHE A 105 -8.03 -13.80 10.22
CA PHE A 105 -9.41 -13.42 10.54
C PHE A 105 -10.15 -14.48 11.35
N GLN A 106 -9.89 -15.76 11.10
CA GLN A 106 -10.43 -16.85 11.91
C GLN A 106 -9.92 -16.80 13.36
N GLN A 107 -8.67 -16.40 13.57
CA GLN A 107 -8.02 -16.36 14.89
C GLN A 107 -8.43 -15.13 15.69
N LEU A 108 -8.42 -13.94 15.09
CA LEU A 108 -8.59 -12.67 15.80
C LEU A 108 -9.96 -12.02 15.61
N GLY A 109 -10.70 -12.37 14.55
CA GLY A 109 -11.96 -11.73 14.20
C GLY A 109 -11.80 -10.34 13.55
N ILE A 110 -12.90 -9.80 13.02
CA ILE A 110 -12.90 -8.59 12.18
C ILE A 110 -12.32 -7.38 12.92
N GLN A 111 -12.81 -7.09 14.12
CA GLN A 111 -12.43 -5.86 14.84
C GLN A 111 -10.94 -5.83 15.18
N ASN A 112 -10.39 -6.95 15.66
CA ASN A 112 -8.99 -7.02 16.06
C ASN A 112 -8.07 -6.92 14.85
N VAL A 113 -8.39 -7.58 13.73
CA VAL A 113 -7.58 -7.47 12.51
C VAL A 113 -7.64 -6.05 11.94
N LEU A 114 -8.79 -5.37 11.98
CA LEU A 114 -8.88 -3.96 11.58
C LEU A 114 -8.06 -3.04 12.50
N ASN A 115 -8.03 -3.30 13.80
CA ASN A 115 -7.16 -2.56 14.72
C ASN A 115 -5.68 -2.78 14.39
N LEU A 116 -5.24 -4.02 14.11
CA LEU A 116 -3.86 -4.29 13.68
C LEU A 116 -3.52 -3.62 12.35
N PHE A 117 -4.44 -3.68 11.40
CA PHE A 117 -4.30 -3.00 10.13
C PHE A 117 -4.10 -1.50 10.33
N CYS A 118 -4.94 -0.86 11.15
CA CYS A 118 -4.77 0.56 11.47
C CYS A 118 -3.44 0.83 12.19
N ALA A 119 -3.04 -0.06 13.11
CA ALA A 119 -1.82 0.07 13.90
C ALA A 119 -0.58 0.06 13.01
N VAL A 120 -0.50 -0.90 12.08
CA VAL A 120 0.62 -1.03 11.15
C VAL A 120 0.65 0.13 10.15
N LEU A 121 -0.51 0.57 9.64
CA LEU A 121 -0.58 1.71 8.73
C LEU A 121 -0.21 3.05 9.37
N THR A 122 -0.43 3.16 10.68
CA THR A 122 -0.01 4.32 11.49
C THR A 122 1.35 4.11 12.16
N GLU A 123 2.09 3.09 11.71
CA GLU A 123 3.48 2.81 12.10
C GLU A 123 3.66 2.57 13.61
N ASN A 124 2.78 1.76 14.21
CA ASN A 124 2.94 1.29 15.58
C ASN A 124 3.76 -0.01 15.66
N LYS A 125 4.25 -0.33 16.85
CA LYS A 125 4.87 -1.62 17.18
C LYS A 125 3.80 -2.69 17.34
N VAL A 126 3.83 -3.72 16.51
CA VAL A 126 2.90 -4.84 16.54
C VAL A 126 3.63 -6.14 16.83
N LEU A 127 3.19 -6.83 17.87
CA LEU A 127 3.73 -8.10 18.31
C LEU A 127 2.67 -9.19 18.24
N PHE A 128 2.95 -10.27 17.53
CA PHE A 128 2.14 -11.49 17.53
C PHE A 128 2.67 -12.47 18.56
N HIS A 129 1.76 -13.10 19.30
CA HIS A 129 2.06 -14.10 20.31
C HIS A 129 1.31 -15.40 20.01
N SER A 130 2.02 -16.54 20.03
CA SER A 130 1.43 -17.88 19.86
C SER A 130 2.41 -18.98 20.31
N ALA A 131 1.88 -20.15 20.67
CA ALA A 131 2.61 -21.40 20.84
C ALA A 131 2.97 -22.08 19.51
N SER A 132 2.49 -21.57 18.36
CA SER A 132 2.78 -22.11 17.03
C SER A 132 3.61 -21.14 16.20
N PHE A 133 4.85 -21.55 15.88
CA PHE A 133 5.73 -20.81 14.96
C PHE A 133 5.13 -20.58 13.58
N GLN A 134 4.34 -21.55 13.10
CA GLN A 134 3.64 -21.42 11.82
C GLN A 134 2.56 -20.34 11.89
N ARG A 135 1.75 -20.30 12.96
CA ARG A 135 0.74 -19.23 13.14
C ARG A 135 1.38 -17.86 13.22
N LEU A 136 2.50 -17.71 13.92
CA LEU A 136 3.25 -16.46 13.97
C LEU A 136 3.67 -16.02 12.56
N SER A 137 4.27 -16.92 11.79
CA SER A 137 4.73 -16.65 10.42
C SER A 137 3.58 -16.28 9.48
N ASP A 138 2.47 -17.01 9.55
CA ASP A 138 1.30 -16.78 8.72
C ASP A 138 0.58 -15.48 9.10
N ALA A 139 0.49 -15.14 10.39
CA ALA A 139 -0.12 -13.90 10.86
C ALA A 139 0.68 -12.66 10.44
N CYS A 140 2.01 -12.69 10.56
CA CYS A 140 2.88 -11.61 10.07
C CYS A 140 2.72 -11.41 8.56
N ARG A 141 2.79 -12.50 7.78
CA ARG A 141 2.62 -12.46 6.32
C ARG A 141 1.22 -11.96 5.93
N ALA A 142 0.18 -12.39 6.64
CA ALA A 142 -1.18 -11.93 6.43
C ALA A 142 -1.31 -10.42 6.64
N LEU A 143 -0.83 -9.91 7.78
CA LEU A 143 -0.92 -8.49 8.11
C LEU A 143 -0.13 -7.62 7.12
N GLU A 144 1.07 -8.04 6.73
CA GLU A 144 1.87 -7.37 5.69
C GLU A 144 1.12 -7.35 4.35
N SER A 145 0.53 -8.48 3.93
CA SER A 145 -0.20 -8.58 2.66
C SER A 145 -1.44 -7.69 2.61
N LEU A 146 -2.08 -7.44 3.76
CA LEU A 146 -3.22 -6.55 3.88
C LEU A 146 -2.84 -5.09 3.67
N MET A 147 -1.56 -4.71 3.78
CA MET A 147 -1.11 -3.34 3.50
C MET A 147 -1.05 -2.99 2.02
N PHE A 148 -1.08 -3.97 1.11
CA PHE A 148 -0.99 -3.72 -0.32
C PHE A 148 -2.07 -2.71 -0.74
N PRO A 149 -1.71 -1.60 -1.42
CA PRO A 149 -0.50 -1.40 -2.24
C PRO A 149 0.72 -0.78 -1.54
N LEU A 150 0.64 -0.51 -0.24
CA LEU A 150 1.77 -0.03 0.56
C LEU A 150 2.71 -1.20 0.90
N LYS A 151 3.99 -0.89 1.09
CA LYS A 151 5.00 -1.87 1.52
C LYS A 151 5.50 -1.51 2.91
N TYR A 152 5.61 -2.52 3.77
CA TYR A 152 6.17 -2.34 5.10
C TYR A 152 7.67 -1.99 5.00
N SER A 153 8.14 -1.03 5.81
CA SER A 153 9.48 -0.44 5.67
C SER A 153 10.36 -0.59 6.93
N TYR A 154 9.86 -1.26 7.97
CA TYR A 154 10.50 -1.36 9.28
C TYR A 154 10.89 -2.82 9.59
N PRO A 155 11.55 -3.11 10.73
CA PRO A 155 11.89 -4.49 11.11
C PRO A 155 10.69 -5.44 11.07
N TYR A 156 10.83 -6.49 10.27
CA TYR A 156 9.85 -7.56 10.08
C TYR A 156 10.51 -8.88 10.49
N ILE A 157 10.13 -9.41 11.65
CA ILE A 157 10.74 -10.61 12.24
C ILE A 157 9.63 -11.60 12.64
N PRO A 158 9.17 -12.46 11.71
CA PRO A 158 8.01 -13.33 11.96
C PRO A 158 8.20 -14.30 13.13
N ILE A 159 9.43 -14.67 13.45
CA ILE A 159 9.79 -15.47 14.62
C ILE A 159 11.04 -14.85 15.24
N LEU A 160 10.90 -14.25 16.43
CA LEU A 160 12.00 -13.67 17.17
C LEU A 160 12.76 -14.75 17.96
N PRO A 161 14.08 -14.92 17.75
CA PRO A 161 14.91 -15.77 18.59
C PRO A 161 15.05 -15.21 20.00
N ALA A 162 15.25 -16.11 20.99
CA ALA A 162 15.42 -15.75 22.40
C ALA A 162 16.53 -14.72 22.64
N GLN A 163 17.64 -14.86 21.91
CA GLN A 163 18.83 -14.02 22.05
C GLN A 163 18.61 -12.58 21.58
N LEU A 164 17.52 -12.32 20.84
CA LEU A 164 17.19 -11.01 20.28
C LEU A 164 15.97 -10.36 20.94
N LEU A 165 15.56 -10.83 22.12
CA LEU A 165 14.43 -10.26 22.85
C LEU A 165 14.58 -8.75 23.13
N GLU A 166 15.81 -8.26 23.26
CA GLU A 166 16.10 -6.83 23.42
C GLU A 166 15.56 -5.94 22.30
N VAL A 167 15.38 -6.49 21.09
CA VAL A 167 14.83 -5.77 19.92
C VAL A 167 13.42 -5.25 20.20
N LEU A 168 12.66 -5.90 21.10
CA LEU A 168 11.32 -5.46 21.50
C LEU A 168 11.31 -4.07 22.14
N SER A 169 12.45 -3.63 22.70
CA SER A 169 12.63 -2.30 23.28
C SER A 169 13.03 -1.24 22.24
N SER A 170 13.18 -1.59 20.96
CA SER A 170 13.55 -0.64 19.90
C SER A 170 12.55 0.52 19.84
N PRO A 171 12.97 1.79 19.67
CA PRO A 171 12.05 2.91 19.52
C PRO A 171 11.32 2.92 18.17
N THR A 172 11.79 2.15 17.19
CA THR A 172 11.20 2.11 15.86
C THR A 172 9.97 1.18 15.82
N PRO A 173 9.01 1.43 14.91
CA PRO A 173 7.94 0.48 14.62
C PRO A 173 8.51 -0.89 14.23
N PHE A 174 7.75 -1.96 14.43
CA PHE A 174 8.11 -3.31 14.00
C PHE A 174 6.87 -4.21 13.86
N ILE A 175 7.01 -5.30 13.10
CA ILE A 175 6.11 -6.46 13.11
C ILE A 175 6.94 -7.66 13.54
N ILE A 176 6.66 -8.19 14.75
CA ILE A 176 7.46 -9.27 15.34
C ILE A 176 6.54 -10.38 15.84
N GLY A 177 6.92 -11.65 15.64
CA GLY A 177 6.27 -12.80 16.26
C GLY A 177 7.10 -13.39 17.39
N VAL A 178 6.50 -13.61 18.56
CA VAL A 178 7.16 -14.17 19.75
C VAL A 178 6.46 -15.45 20.19
N HIS A 179 7.25 -16.49 20.44
CA HIS A 179 6.73 -17.76 20.93
C HIS A 179 6.24 -17.64 22.38
N SER A 180 5.18 -18.38 22.72
CA SER A 180 4.54 -18.32 24.05
C SER A 180 5.43 -18.65 25.25
N ILE A 181 6.61 -19.23 25.00
CA ILE A 181 7.62 -19.47 26.03
C ILE A 181 8.15 -18.16 26.65
N PHE A 182 8.14 -17.05 25.90
CA PHE A 182 8.57 -15.72 26.36
C PHE A 182 7.39 -14.84 26.77
N ARG A 183 6.26 -15.47 27.16
CA ARG A 183 5.03 -14.75 27.53
C ARG A 183 5.25 -13.75 28.66
N ASN A 184 6.10 -14.06 29.63
CA ASN A 184 6.33 -13.16 30.77
C ASN A 184 7.05 -11.88 30.34
N ASP A 185 8.06 -12.01 29.47
CA ASP A 185 8.86 -10.88 28.97
C ASP A 185 8.03 -9.89 28.13
N ILE A 186 6.98 -10.36 27.44
CA ILE A 186 6.14 -9.50 26.60
C ILE A 186 5.05 -8.73 27.37
N HIS A 187 4.60 -9.18 28.55
CA HIS A 187 3.55 -8.45 29.29
C HIS A 187 4.05 -7.15 29.92
N GLU A 188 5.36 -6.96 30.02
CA GLU A 188 5.98 -5.74 30.57
C GLU A 188 6.10 -4.61 29.54
N LEU A 189 5.82 -4.89 28.26
CA LEU A 189 5.95 -3.91 27.17
C LEU A 189 4.79 -2.91 27.19
N LEU A 190 5.11 -1.64 27.46
CA LEU A 190 4.12 -0.57 27.62
C LEU A 190 3.76 0.16 26.31
N ASP A 191 4.52 -0.01 25.24
CA ASP A 191 4.35 0.72 23.98
C ASP A 191 4.21 -0.20 22.75
N VAL A 192 3.84 -1.46 22.99
CA VAL A 192 3.69 -2.50 21.96
C VAL A 192 2.25 -3.02 21.95
N ILE A 193 1.64 -3.06 20.76
CA ILE A 193 0.33 -3.68 20.56
C ILE A 193 0.52 -5.19 20.43
N ILE A 194 -0.07 -5.95 21.34
CA ILE A 194 0.11 -7.41 21.43
C ILE A 194 -1.14 -8.11 20.91
N ALA A 195 -0.98 -8.94 19.88
CA ALA A 195 -2.01 -9.82 19.35
C ALA A 195 -1.76 -11.27 19.78
N ASP A 196 -2.59 -11.77 20.69
CA ASP A 196 -2.57 -13.16 21.13
C ASP A 196 -3.39 -14.02 20.15
N LEU A 197 -2.70 -14.74 19.27
CA LEU A 197 -3.32 -15.57 18.23
C LEU A 197 -3.98 -16.83 18.77
N ASP A 198 -3.56 -17.29 19.95
CA ASP A 198 -4.12 -18.49 20.58
C ASP A 198 -5.36 -18.15 21.42
N GLY A 199 -5.32 -16.99 22.09
CA GLY A 199 -6.46 -16.46 22.86
C GLY A 199 -7.48 -15.70 22.01
N GLY A 200 -7.15 -15.28 20.79
CA GLY A 200 -8.03 -14.50 19.92
C GLY A 200 -8.25 -13.06 20.38
N THR A 201 -7.26 -12.46 21.06
CA THR A 201 -7.39 -11.13 21.67
C THR A 201 -6.27 -10.18 21.27
N ILE A 202 -6.55 -8.88 21.43
CA ILE A 202 -5.57 -7.82 21.26
C ILE A 202 -5.48 -6.98 22.53
N LYS A 203 -4.26 -6.65 22.92
CA LYS A 203 -3.95 -5.67 23.96
C LYS A 203 -3.34 -4.44 23.32
N ILE A 204 -4.04 -3.31 23.42
CA ILE A 204 -3.53 -2.00 23.02
C ILE A 204 -3.18 -1.28 24.33
N PRO A 205 -1.90 -0.93 24.57
CA PRO A 205 -1.52 -0.16 25.75
C PRO A 205 -2.23 1.20 25.82
N GLU A 206 -2.53 1.66 27.04
CA GLU A 206 -3.28 2.90 27.28
C GLU A 206 -2.58 4.17 26.74
N CYS A 207 -1.25 4.14 26.62
CA CYS A 207 -0.47 5.25 26.07
C CYS A 207 -0.58 5.37 24.54
N ILE A 208 -1.15 4.37 23.86
CA ILE A 208 -1.28 4.35 22.40
C ILE A 208 -2.68 4.79 22.00
N HIS A 209 -2.77 6.00 21.43
CA HIS A 209 -3.98 6.44 20.76
C HIS A 209 -4.01 5.92 19.31
N LEU A 210 -4.68 4.78 19.11
CA LEU A 210 -4.83 4.16 17.80
C LEU A 210 -5.87 4.90 16.94
N SER A 211 -5.37 5.61 15.93
CA SER A 211 -6.22 6.30 14.94
C SER A 211 -6.98 5.27 14.10
N GLN A 212 -8.29 5.48 13.94
CA GLN A 212 -9.18 4.59 13.21
C GLN A 212 -9.40 5.07 11.78
N LEU A 213 -9.81 4.14 10.91
CA LEU A 213 -10.25 4.46 9.54
C LEU A 213 -11.33 5.55 9.55
N PRO A 214 -11.32 6.49 8.57
CA PRO A 214 -12.35 7.51 8.45
C PRO A 214 -13.73 6.90 8.17
N GLU A 215 -14.78 7.46 8.75
CA GLU A 215 -16.15 7.16 8.34
C GLU A 215 -16.49 7.81 6.99
N PRO A 216 -17.33 7.18 6.14
CA PRO A 216 -18.05 5.92 6.34
C PRO A 216 -17.24 4.64 5.99
N LEU A 217 -15.95 4.76 5.63
CA LEU A 217 -15.17 3.63 5.11
C LEU A 217 -14.96 2.52 6.14
N LEU A 218 -14.85 2.87 7.42
CA LEU A 218 -14.75 1.88 8.50
C LEU A 218 -15.99 0.99 8.53
N GLN A 219 -17.19 1.59 8.64
CA GLN A 219 -18.45 0.86 8.68
C GLN A 219 -18.66 0.01 7.41
N GLN A 220 -18.33 0.56 6.23
CA GLN A 220 -18.46 -0.14 4.95
C GLN A 220 -17.54 -1.36 4.86
N THR A 221 -16.30 -1.22 5.35
CA THR A 221 -15.31 -2.30 5.38
C THR A 221 -15.75 -3.40 6.34
N GLN A 222 -16.18 -3.05 7.56
CA GLN A 222 -16.71 -4.00 8.53
C GLN A 222 -17.92 -4.77 7.98
N THR A 223 -18.86 -4.07 7.35
CA THR A 223 -20.03 -4.69 6.71
C THR A 223 -19.62 -5.66 5.61
N SER A 224 -18.71 -5.24 4.73
CA SER A 224 -18.20 -6.09 3.65
C SER A 224 -17.48 -7.34 4.17
N LEU A 225 -16.64 -7.20 5.20
CA LEU A 225 -15.98 -8.32 5.86
C LEU A 225 -16.98 -9.26 6.53
N SER A 226 -18.02 -8.73 7.19
CA SER A 226 -19.07 -9.54 7.81
C SER A 226 -19.84 -10.35 6.77
N LEU A 227 -20.16 -9.77 5.61
CA LEU A 227 -20.85 -10.46 4.52
C LEU A 227 -20.01 -11.60 3.92
N VAL A 228 -18.68 -11.44 3.87
CA VAL A 228 -17.75 -12.44 3.33
C VAL A 228 -17.46 -13.54 4.35
N LEU A 229 -17.16 -13.19 5.59
CA LEU A 229 -16.75 -14.13 6.64
C LEU A 229 -17.93 -14.86 7.30
N TYR A 230 -19.09 -14.20 7.38
CA TYR A 230 -20.29 -14.71 8.04
C TYR A 230 -21.55 -14.50 7.16
N PRO A 231 -21.60 -15.08 5.95
CA PRO A 231 -22.71 -14.86 5.01
C PRO A 231 -24.07 -15.30 5.56
N ASP A 232 -24.09 -16.31 6.44
CA ASP A 232 -25.31 -16.82 7.07
C ASP A 232 -25.92 -15.83 8.08
N LEU A 233 -25.17 -14.84 8.55
CA LEU A 233 -25.65 -13.88 9.55
C LEU A 233 -26.82 -13.04 9.03
N ALA A 234 -26.85 -12.76 7.73
CA ALA A 234 -27.91 -11.97 7.10
C ALA A 234 -29.28 -12.69 7.06
N THR A 235 -29.28 -14.01 7.18
CA THR A 235 -30.49 -14.85 7.10
C THR A 235 -30.73 -15.67 8.37
N ALA A 236 -29.90 -15.47 9.41
CA ALA A 236 -29.95 -16.23 10.65
C ALA A 236 -31.30 -16.12 11.37
N ASP A 237 -31.97 -14.97 11.25
CA ASP A 237 -33.26 -14.69 11.90
C ASP A 237 -34.47 -15.02 11.02
N TYR A 238 -34.27 -15.54 9.80
CA TYR A 238 -35.39 -15.93 8.94
C TYR A 238 -36.06 -17.19 9.47
N ALA A 239 -37.38 -17.14 9.68
CA ALA A 239 -38.17 -18.30 10.13
C ALA A 239 -38.03 -19.51 9.19
N PHE A 240 -37.81 -19.25 7.89
CA PHE A 240 -37.53 -20.24 6.86
C PHE A 240 -36.28 -19.80 6.09
N PRO A 241 -35.08 -20.13 6.58
CA PRO A 241 -33.85 -19.69 5.93
C PRO A 241 -33.70 -20.38 4.57
N PRO A 242 -33.17 -19.69 3.55
CA PRO A 242 -32.81 -20.34 2.30
C PRO A 242 -31.78 -21.46 2.54
N PRO A 243 -31.64 -22.42 1.61
CA PRO A 243 -30.60 -23.43 1.70
C PRO A 243 -29.24 -22.77 1.98
N ARG A 244 -28.50 -23.29 2.96
CA ARG A 244 -27.22 -22.71 3.36
C ARG A 244 -26.32 -22.55 2.13
N THR A 245 -25.80 -21.35 1.94
CA THR A 245 -24.78 -21.13 0.92
C THR A 245 -23.49 -21.72 1.47
N ALA A 246 -22.88 -22.66 0.76
CA ALA A 246 -21.60 -23.23 1.20
C ALA A 246 -20.57 -22.11 1.36
N LEU A 247 -19.87 -22.08 2.49
CA LEU A 247 -18.76 -21.15 2.70
C LEU A 247 -17.71 -21.37 1.62
N SER A 248 -17.14 -20.27 1.14
CA SER A 248 -15.99 -20.30 0.25
C SER A 248 -14.88 -21.17 0.86
N HIS A 249 -14.24 -22.00 0.03
CA HIS A 249 -13.05 -22.73 0.45
C HIS A 249 -11.99 -21.73 0.97
N SER A 250 -11.23 -22.08 2.01
CA SER A 250 -10.31 -21.17 2.73
C SER A 250 -9.41 -20.33 1.80
N LYS A 251 -8.89 -20.93 0.72
CA LYS A 251 -8.09 -20.20 -0.30
C LYS A 251 -8.87 -19.11 -1.03
N MET A 252 -10.15 -19.33 -1.35
CA MET A 252 -11.01 -18.33 -1.98
C MET A 252 -11.43 -17.28 -0.96
N LEU A 253 -11.80 -17.69 0.25
CA LEU A 253 -12.18 -16.78 1.34
C LEU A 253 -11.04 -15.78 1.64
N ASP A 254 -9.80 -16.25 1.63
CA ASP A 254 -8.60 -15.41 1.75
C ASP A 254 -8.57 -14.30 0.69
N LYS A 255 -8.87 -14.63 -0.58
CA LYS A 255 -8.90 -13.65 -1.67
C LYS A 255 -10.11 -12.73 -1.60
N GLU A 256 -11.27 -13.22 -1.17
CA GLU A 256 -12.46 -12.38 -0.95
C GLU A 256 -12.19 -11.32 0.12
N VAL A 257 -11.55 -11.70 1.24
CA VAL A 257 -11.12 -10.75 2.27
C VAL A 257 -10.14 -9.73 1.70
N ARG A 258 -9.11 -10.17 0.98
CA ARG A 258 -8.17 -9.24 0.32
C ARG A 258 -8.83 -8.33 -0.70
N GLY A 259 -9.85 -8.82 -1.41
CA GLY A 259 -10.69 -8.01 -2.31
C GLY A 259 -11.39 -6.86 -1.57
N VAL A 260 -11.83 -7.06 -0.32
CA VAL A 260 -12.36 -5.98 0.52
C VAL A 260 -11.30 -4.91 0.79
N PHE A 261 -10.07 -5.31 1.16
CA PHE A 261 -8.98 -4.36 1.41
C PHE A 261 -8.51 -3.62 0.15
N LEU A 262 -8.52 -4.29 -1.01
CA LEU A 262 -8.27 -3.63 -2.30
C LEU A 262 -9.28 -2.51 -2.57
N ARG A 263 -10.58 -2.78 -2.37
CA ARG A 263 -11.64 -1.76 -2.49
C ARG A 263 -11.43 -0.62 -1.50
N LEU A 264 -11.09 -0.94 -0.25
CA LEU A 264 -10.77 0.05 0.78
C LEU A 264 -9.61 0.95 0.36
N PHE A 265 -8.48 0.39 -0.10
CA PHE A 265 -7.36 1.21 -0.55
C PHE A 265 -7.68 2.02 -1.80
N ALA A 266 -8.48 1.48 -2.73
CA ALA A 266 -8.92 2.24 -3.89
C ALA A 266 -9.74 3.48 -3.48
N GLN A 267 -10.62 3.35 -2.48
CA GLN A 267 -11.34 4.48 -1.90
C GLN A 267 -10.44 5.39 -1.06
N LEU A 268 -9.47 4.86 -0.30
CA LEU A 268 -8.53 5.65 0.51
C LEU A 268 -7.53 6.45 -0.32
N PHE A 269 -7.15 5.97 -1.51
CA PHE A 269 -6.19 6.63 -2.39
C PHE A 269 -6.78 7.13 -3.70
N GLN A 270 -8.10 7.17 -3.85
CA GLN A 270 -8.73 7.80 -5.01
C GLN A 270 -8.18 9.21 -5.27
N GLY A 271 -7.81 9.48 -6.53
CA GLY A 271 -7.25 10.78 -6.95
C GLY A 271 -5.84 11.10 -6.47
N TYR A 272 -5.11 10.16 -5.83
CA TYR A 272 -3.75 10.44 -5.35
C TYR A 272 -2.82 10.92 -6.47
N ARG A 273 -2.98 10.40 -7.68
CA ARG A 273 -2.15 10.78 -8.84
C ARG A 273 -2.28 12.24 -9.23
N SER A 274 -3.48 12.82 -9.08
CA SER A 274 -3.71 14.25 -9.34
C SER A 274 -2.96 15.16 -8.36
N CYS A 275 -2.44 14.59 -7.26
CA CYS A 275 -1.66 15.29 -6.25
C CYS A 275 -0.15 15.03 -6.36
N LEU A 276 0.32 14.31 -7.39
CA LEU A 276 1.73 14.11 -7.67
C LEU A 276 2.30 15.28 -8.48
N GLN A 277 3.42 15.84 -8.01
CA GLN A 277 4.16 16.90 -8.68
C GLN A 277 5.53 16.38 -9.08
N LEU A 278 5.87 16.52 -10.36
CA LEU A 278 7.11 15.99 -10.92
C LEU A 278 8.11 17.13 -11.07
N ILE A 279 9.10 17.17 -10.18
CA ILE A 279 10.13 18.21 -10.11
C ILE A 279 11.34 17.75 -10.92
N ARG A 280 11.65 18.44 -12.02
CA ARG A 280 12.71 18.06 -12.98
C ARG A 280 14.00 18.89 -12.83
N ILE A 281 14.27 19.41 -11.64
CA ILE A 281 15.41 20.31 -11.40
C ILE A 281 16.72 19.49 -11.21
N HIS A 282 16.61 18.22 -10.83
CA HIS A 282 17.74 17.29 -10.65
C HIS A 282 17.90 16.37 -11.87
N SER A 283 19.06 15.71 -11.97
CA SER A 283 19.35 14.69 -12.99
C SER A 283 18.35 13.53 -12.96
N GLU A 284 17.82 13.22 -11.77
CA GLU A 284 16.69 12.31 -11.59
C GLU A 284 15.43 13.10 -11.19
N PRO A 285 14.28 12.87 -11.84
CA PRO A 285 13.05 13.57 -11.51
C PRO A 285 12.58 13.19 -10.11
N VAL A 286 12.39 14.19 -9.24
CA VAL A 286 11.85 13.99 -7.89
C VAL A 286 10.33 14.11 -7.94
N ILE A 287 9.62 13.12 -7.41
CA ILE A 287 8.17 13.14 -7.34
C ILE A 287 7.76 13.55 -5.93
N ASN A 288 7.08 14.68 -5.82
CA ASN A 288 6.53 15.19 -4.57
C ASN A 288 5.02 14.93 -4.50
N PHE A 289 4.51 14.61 -3.33
CA PHE A 289 3.07 14.42 -3.10
C PHE A 289 2.48 15.62 -2.36
N HIS A 290 1.52 16.29 -2.98
CA HIS A 290 0.89 17.50 -2.43
C HIS A 290 -0.20 17.15 -1.41
N LYS A 291 0.24 16.73 -0.21
CA LYS A 291 -0.63 16.26 0.90
C LYS A 291 -1.81 17.18 1.21
N ALA A 292 -1.57 18.49 1.32
CA ALA A 292 -2.62 19.45 1.65
C ALA A 292 -3.73 19.49 0.59
N ALA A 293 -3.39 19.37 -0.70
CA ALA A 293 -4.39 19.33 -1.77
C ALA A 293 -5.18 18.03 -1.72
N PHE A 294 -4.50 16.90 -1.50
CA PHE A 294 -5.16 15.59 -1.42
C PHE A 294 -6.19 15.53 -0.29
N LEU A 295 -5.84 16.02 0.90
CA LEU A 295 -6.76 16.06 2.05
C LEU A 295 -7.88 17.08 1.85
N SER A 296 -7.57 18.27 1.35
CA SER A 296 -8.54 19.35 1.14
C SER A 296 -9.60 18.99 0.10
N GLN A 297 -9.20 18.43 -1.05
CA GLN A 297 -10.12 18.01 -2.11
C GLN A 297 -11.13 16.95 -1.65
N ARG A 298 -10.83 16.27 -0.54
CA ARG A 298 -11.64 15.17 0.00
C ARG A 298 -12.37 15.52 1.29
N GLY A 299 -12.20 16.74 1.82
CA GLY A 299 -12.75 17.12 3.12
C GLY A 299 -12.15 16.33 4.29
N LEU A 300 -10.91 15.83 4.16
CA LEU A 300 -10.24 14.97 5.15
C LEU A 300 -9.07 15.67 5.87
N ILE A 301 -9.04 17.01 5.89
CA ILE A 301 -7.94 17.81 6.45
C ILE A 301 -7.68 17.47 7.93
N GLU A 302 -8.74 17.24 8.70
CA GLU A 302 -8.67 16.94 10.13
C GLU A 302 -8.63 15.43 10.43
N ASN A 303 -8.56 14.57 9.41
CA ASN A 303 -8.51 13.14 9.63
C ASN A 303 -7.12 12.71 10.10
N ASP A 304 -7.01 12.38 11.39
CA ASP A 304 -5.75 11.98 12.03
C ASP A 304 -5.12 10.72 11.39
N PHE A 305 -5.93 9.70 11.12
CA PHE A 305 -5.48 8.45 10.53
C PHE A 305 -4.82 8.63 9.15
N LEU A 306 -5.50 9.29 8.22
CA LEU A 306 -4.96 9.52 6.88
C LEU A 306 -3.77 10.48 6.94
N THR A 307 -3.79 11.46 7.84
CA THR A 307 -2.66 12.37 8.06
C THR A 307 -1.40 11.62 8.49
N LYS A 308 -1.52 10.64 9.40
CA LYS A 308 -0.43 9.75 9.82
C LYS A 308 0.08 8.87 8.68
N ILE A 309 -0.82 8.21 7.94
CA ILE A 309 -0.44 7.38 6.78
C ILE A 309 0.38 8.19 5.76
N LEU A 310 -0.10 9.39 5.38
CA LEU A 310 0.56 10.21 4.38
C LEU A 310 1.92 10.77 4.83
N ASN A 311 2.20 10.76 6.13
CA ASN A 311 3.51 11.12 6.70
C ASN A 311 4.42 9.90 6.88
N GLY A 312 3.89 8.69 6.78
CA GLY A 312 4.62 7.45 7.02
C GLY A 312 5.60 7.08 5.91
N MET A 313 6.61 6.30 6.29
CA MET A 313 7.61 5.72 5.41
C MET A 313 6.99 4.79 4.37
N ALA A 314 5.96 4.02 4.74
CA ALA A 314 5.25 3.15 3.80
C ALA A 314 4.61 3.94 2.63
N PHE A 315 4.06 5.13 2.93
CA PHE A 315 3.49 6.00 1.90
C PHE A 315 4.56 6.73 1.09
N ALA A 316 5.68 7.12 1.70
CA ALA A 316 6.83 7.65 0.96
C ALA A 316 7.36 6.63 -0.08
N GLY A 317 7.49 5.36 0.32
CA GLY A 317 7.83 4.26 -0.59
C GLY A 317 6.79 4.09 -1.71
N PHE A 318 5.50 4.16 -1.37
CA PHE A 318 4.41 4.13 -2.36
C PHE A 318 4.52 5.26 -3.39
N VAL A 319 4.78 6.50 -2.98
CA VAL A 319 4.96 7.64 -3.91
C VAL A 319 6.19 7.43 -4.79
N SER A 320 7.29 6.94 -4.24
CA SER A 320 8.52 6.67 -4.98
C SER A 320 8.34 5.58 -6.04
N GLU A 321 7.69 4.47 -5.68
CA GLU A 321 7.50 3.32 -6.58
C GLU A 321 6.38 3.57 -7.60
N ARG A 322 5.26 4.15 -7.16
CA ARG A 322 4.05 4.26 -7.97
C ARG A 322 3.82 5.62 -8.61
N GLY A 323 4.57 6.64 -8.19
CA GLY A 323 4.49 8.00 -8.72
C GLY A 323 4.95 8.16 -10.18
N PRO A 324 5.95 7.41 -10.70
CA PRO A 324 6.37 7.56 -12.08
C PRO A 324 5.22 7.34 -13.07
N PRO A 325 5.03 8.22 -14.07
CA PRO A 325 3.89 8.17 -14.98
C PRO A 325 4.00 7.03 -16.01
N TYR A 326 5.18 6.41 -16.16
CA TYR A 326 5.41 5.31 -17.10
C TYR A 326 6.07 4.12 -16.39
N ARG A 327 5.28 3.09 -16.09
CA ARG A 327 5.71 1.87 -15.37
C ARG A 327 4.76 0.70 -15.65
N SER A 328 5.09 -0.49 -15.14
CA SER A 328 4.14 -1.60 -15.09
C SER A 328 2.97 -1.24 -14.16
N CYS A 329 1.75 -1.55 -14.60
CA CYS A 329 0.53 -1.38 -13.80
C CYS A 329 0.11 -2.73 -13.22
N ASP A 330 -0.48 -2.68 -12.03
CA ASP A 330 -1.08 -3.83 -11.38
C ASP A 330 -2.57 -3.61 -11.07
N LEU A 331 -3.17 -4.61 -10.42
CA LEU A 331 -4.60 -4.61 -10.10
C LEU A 331 -5.05 -3.37 -9.31
N PHE A 332 -4.20 -2.83 -8.42
CA PHE A 332 -4.56 -1.62 -7.67
C PHE A 332 -4.62 -0.40 -8.59
N ASP A 333 -3.72 -0.30 -9.56
CA ASP A 333 -3.71 0.82 -10.50
C ASP A 333 -4.96 0.85 -11.39
N GLU A 334 -5.39 -0.33 -11.86
CA GLU A 334 -6.62 -0.49 -12.62
C GLU A 334 -7.85 -0.15 -11.75
N LEU A 335 -7.91 -0.66 -10.53
CA LEU A 335 -9.01 -0.45 -9.59
C LEU A 335 -9.19 1.04 -9.24
N VAL A 336 -8.10 1.74 -8.90
CA VAL A 336 -8.14 3.19 -8.60
C VAL A 336 -8.51 4.00 -9.83
N ALA A 337 -8.04 3.59 -11.01
CA ALA A 337 -8.24 4.35 -12.23
C ALA A 337 -9.66 4.24 -12.80
N PHE A 338 -10.30 3.07 -12.68
CA PHE A 338 -11.52 2.79 -13.44
C PHE A 338 -12.70 2.35 -12.58
N GLU A 339 -12.47 1.82 -11.38
CA GLU A 339 -13.54 1.14 -10.63
C GLU A 339 -13.99 1.88 -9.37
N VAL A 340 -13.35 2.99 -8.98
CA VAL A 340 -13.76 3.77 -7.79
C VAL A 340 -15.20 4.28 -7.91
N GLU A 341 -15.64 4.72 -9.09
CA GLU A 341 -17.03 5.14 -9.31
C GLU A 341 -18.00 3.96 -9.21
N ARG A 342 -17.61 2.80 -9.74
CA ARG A 342 -18.37 1.54 -9.61
C ARG A 342 -18.52 1.18 -8.13
N ILE A 343 -17.42 1.17 -7.37
CA ILE A 343 -17.42 0.88 -5.93
C ILE A 343 -18.46 1.75 -5.21
N LYS A 344 -18.45 3.07 -5.44
CA LYS A 344 -19.41 4.01 -4.84
C LYS A 344 -20.86 3.73 -5.24
N SER A 345 -21.10 3.43 -6.51
CA SER A 345 -22.46 3.15 -7.01
C SER A 345 -23.05 1.84 -6.47
N GLU A 346 -22.20 0.90 -6.08
CA GLU A 346 -22.60 -0.41 -5.58
C GLU A 346 -22.79 -0.42 -4.05
N GLU A 347 -22.31 0.60 -3.31
CA GLU A 347 -22.33 0.66 -1.84
C GLU A 347 -23.70 0.39 -1.22
N SER A 348 -24.80 0.82 -1.87
CA SER A 348 -26.15 0.62 -1.35
C SER A 348 -26.72 -0.79 -1.59
N ASN A 349 -26.01 -1.67 -2.30
CA ASN A 349 -26.48 -3.00 -2.68
C ASN A 349 -25.44 -4.08 -2.34
N SER A 350 -25.70 -4.80 -1.25
CA SER A 350 -24.81 -5.87 -0.73
C SER A 350 -24.51 -6.97 -1.75
N LEU A 351 -25.44 -7.31 -2.65
CA LEU A 351 -25.23 -8.33 -3.68
C LEU A 351 -24.24 -7.86 -4.75
N LYS A 352 -24.31 -6.59 -5.15
CA LYS A 352 -23.35 -6.01 -6.10
C LYS A 352 -21.96 -5.92 -5.48
N VAL A 353 -21.88 -5.45 -4.24
CA VAL A 353 -20.63 -5.42 -3.47
C VAL A 353 -19.98 -6.80 -3.39
N LEU A 354 -20.73 -7.84 -3.00
CA LEU A 354 -20.22 -9.21 -2.94
C LEU A 354 -19.79 -9.74 -4.30
N LYS A 355 -20.53 -9.42 -5.37
CA LYS A 355 -20.15 -9.81 -6.73
C LYS A 355 -18.81 -9.18 -7.12
N HIS A 356 -18.63 -7.89 -6.87
CA HIS A 356 -17.38 -7.19 -7.17
C HIS A 356 -16.21 -7.73 -6.35
N ILE A 357 -16.43 -8.01 -5.05
CA ILE A 357 -15.42 -8.65 -4.20
C ILE A 357 -15.00 -10.00 -4.77
N ARG A 358 -15.94 -10.82 -5.25
CA ARG A 358 -15.64 -12.11 -5.88
C ARG A 358 -14.87 -11.96 -7.19
N GLU A 359 -15.23 -10.99 -8.04
CA GLU A 359 -14.47 -10.69 -9.26
C GLU A 359 -13.01 -10.34 -8.95
N LEU A 360 -12.75 -9.55 -7.90
CA LEU A 360 -11.39 -9.24 -7.45
C LEU A 360 -10.70 -10.47 -6.84
N ALA A 361 -11.43 -11.26 -6.06
CA ALA A 361 -10.92 -12.50 -5.46
C ALA A 361 -10.48 -13.52 -6.51
N GLU A 362 -11.24 -13.67 -7.60
CA GLU A 362 -10.90 -14.52 -8.74
C GLU A 362 -9.63 -14.05 -9.45
N GLN A 363 -9.44 -12.73 -9.61
CA GLN A 363 -8.21 -12.19 -10.19
C GLN A 363 -7.00 -12.44 -9.30
N LEU A 364 -7.13 -12.26 -7.98
CA LEU A 364 -6.07 -12.59 -7.01
C LEU A 364 -5.77 -14.09 -7.00
N LEU A 365 -6.80 -14.95 -7.03
CA LEU A 365 -6.62 -16.40 -7.07
C LEU A 365 -5.94 -16.84 -8.36
N LYS A 366 -6.33 -16.27 -9.51
CA LYS A 366 -5.71 -16.52 -10.80
C LYS A 366 -4.27 -15.99 -10.85
N ASN A 367 -3.95 -14.92 -10.12
CA ASN A 367 -2.59 -14.44 -9.98
C ASN A 367 -1.70 -15.44 -9.23
N GLU A 368 -2.18 -15.97 -8.10
CA GLU A 368 -1.43 -16.94 -7.30
C GLU A 368 -1.37 -18.32 -7.96
N ASN A 369 -2.43 -18.71 -8.66
CA ASN A 369 -2.54 -20.01 -9.32
C ASN A 369 -3.04 -19.91 -10.78
N PRO A 370 -2.22 -19.37 -11.70
CA PRO A 370 -2.60 -19.24 -13.11
C PRO A 370 -3.00 -20.54 -13.83
N ASN A 371 -2.46 -21.71 -13.46
CA ASN A 371 -2.83 -22.99 -14.07
C ASN A 371 -3.26 -24.03 -13.02
N PRO A 372 -4.54 -24.04 -12.60
CA PRO A 372 -5.02 -24.85 -11.48
C PRO A 372 -5.18 -26.35 -11.77
N HIS A 373 -5.20 -26.77 -13.04
CA HIS A 373 -5.58 -28.13 -13.44
C HIS A 373 -4.44 -29.18 -13.36
N MET A 374 -3.22 -28.81 -12.98
CA MET A 374 -2.09 -29.74 -12.87
C MET A 374 -1.77 -30.09 -11.41
N THR A 375 -2.41 -31.14 -10.90
CA THR A 375 -2.34 -31.55 -9.48
C THR A 375 -1.40 -32.72 -9.17
N PHE A 376 -0.60 -33.19 -10.13
CA PHE A 376 0.31 -34.32 -9.88
C PHE A 376 1.59 -33.89 -9.15
N GLN A 377 1.45 -33.52 -7.88
CA GLN A 377 2.55 -33.42 -6.94
C GLN A 377 2.62 -34.73 -6.14
N LYS A 378 3.75 -35.44 -6.23
CA LYS A 378 4.01 -36.65 -5.45
C LYS A 378 5.30 -36.41 -4.69
N VAL A 379 5.20 -36.29 -3.38
CA VAL A 379 6.35 -36.17 -2.50
C VAL A 379 6.29 -37.31 -1.50
N PRO A 380 7.26 -38.24 -1.52
CA PRO A 380 7.40 -39.25 -0.48
C PRO A 380 7.32 -38.61 0.92
N ARG A 381 6.57 -39.27 1.81
CA ARG A 381 6.50 -38.90 3.22
C ARG A 381 7.18 -39.98 4.04
N PRO A 382 7.71 -39.65 5.23
CA PRO A 382 8.28 -40.65 6.11
C PRO A 382 7.24 -41.71 6.46
N THR A 383 7.67 -42.95 6.57
CA THR A 383 6.84 -44.05 7.04
C THR A 383 6.23 -43.69 8.40
N GLU A 384 4.95 -44.00 8.59
CA GLU A 384 4.26 -43.69 9.84
C GLU A 384 4.96 -44.34 11.04
N GLY A 385 5.10 -43.62 12.15
CA GLY A 385 5.84 -44.08 13.33
C GLY A 385 7.37 -44.13 13.19
N SER A 386 7.94 -43.71 12.05
CA SER A 386 9.40 -43.67 11.85
C SER A 386 10.15 -42.80 12.87
N HIS A 387 9.51 -41.74 13.37
CA HIS A 387 10.02 -40.87 14.44
C HIS A 387 10.02 -41.53 15.83
N LEU A 388 9.34 -42.68 16.00
CA LEU A 388 9.28 -43.46 17.24
C LEU A 388 10.27 -44.64 17.23
N ARG A 389 11.07 -44.81 16.18
CA ARG A 389 12.05 -45.90 16.08
C ARG A 389 13.08 -45.75 17.20
N VAL A 390 13.28 -46.82 17.97
CA VAL A 390 14.19 -46.87 19.13
C VAL A 390 15.64 -46.62 18.72
N HIS A 391 16.03 -47.08 17.52
CA HIS A 391 17.34 -46.81 16.94
C HIS A 391 17.21 -45.73 15.86
N VAL A 392 17.45 -44.47 16.26
CA VAL A 392 17.57 -43.35 15.34
C VAL A 392 19.03 -43.28 14.90
N LEU A 393 19.30 -43.49 13.61
CA LEU A 393 20.65 -43.28 13.08
C LEU A 393 21.08 -41.82 13.32
N PRO A 394 22.38 -41.50 13.39
CA PRO A 394 22.82 -40.13 13.34
C PRO A 394 22.68 -39.59 11.91
N PHE A 395 22.14 -38.37 11.78
CA PHE A 395 22.08 -37.69 10.48
C PHE A 395 23.50 -37.60 9.89
N PRO A 396 23.74 -38.11 8.67
CA PRO A 396 25.08 -38.27 8.14
C PRO A 396 25.72 -36.90 7.89
N ARG A 397 27.06 -36.87 7.92
CA ARG A 397 27.79 -35.70 7.42
C ARG A 397 27.71 -35.70 5.90
N ILE A 398 27.18 -34.62 5.34
CA ILE A 398 27.09 -34.42 3.90
C ILE A 398 28.47 -34.13 3.33
N ASN A 399 28.83 -34.80 2.23
CA ASN A 399 30.10 -34.53 1.54
C ASN A 399 29.99 -33.27 0.67
N GLU A 400 30.62 -32.18 1.10
CA GLU A 400 30.57 -30.88 0.41
C GLU A 400 31.16 -30.93 -1.01
N SER A 401 32.30 -31.59 -1.23
CA SER A 401 32.91 -31.65 -2.56
C SER A 401 32.02 -32.41 -3.54
N GLN A 402 31.43 -33.52 -3.09
CA GLN A 402 30.50 -34.29 -3.91
C GLN A 402 29.25 -33.48 -4.28
N VAL A 403 28.71 -32.68 -3.35
CA VAL A 403 27.57 -31.78 -3.65
C VAL A 403 27.97 -30.75 -4.71
N GLN A 404 29.15 -30.13 -4.58
CA GLN A 404 29.62 -29.14 -5.56
C GLN A 404 29.82 -29.74 -6.95
N ASP A 405 30.43 -30.93 -7.05
CA ASP A 405 30.62 -31.63 -8.31
C ASP A 405 29.27 -31.93 -9.00
N LEU A 406 28.29 -32.41 -8.22
CA LEU A 406 26.94 -32.68 -8.71
C LEU A 406 26.20 -31.41 -9.13
N ILE A 407 26.37 -30.30 -8.41
CA ILE A 407 25.78 -28.99 -8.79
C ILE A 407 26.33 -28.56 -10.14
N GLN A 408 27.65 -28.65 -10.33
CA GLN A 408 28.30 -28.27 -11.58
C GLN A 408 27.84 -29.15 -12.75
N GLU A 409 27.75 -30.46 -12.54
CA GLU A 409 27.23 -31.41 -13.53
C GLU A 409 25.79 -31.06 -13.92
N ASN A 410 24.93 -30.76 -12.94
CA ASN A 410 23.54 -30.37 -13.17
C ASN A 410 23.39 -29.05 -13.92
N LEU A 411 24.24 -28.06 -13.61
CA LEU A 411 24.24 -26.77 -14.31
C LEU A 411 24.66 -26.91 -15.76
N ILE A 412 25.66 -27.75 -16.07
CA ILE A 412 26.07 -28.05 -17.45
C ILE A 412 24.92 -28.70 -18.22
N LYS A 413 24.23 -29.67 -17.61
CA LYS A 413 23.04 -30.32 -18.21
C LYS A 413 21.91 -29.33 -18.50
N SER A 414 21.77 -28.27 -17.70
CA SER A 414 20.68 -27.29 -17.85
C SER A 414 20.99 -26.12 -18.79
N GLN A 415 22.21 -25.99 -19.34
CA GLN A 415 22.58 -24.88 -20.24
C GLN A 415 21.81 -24.87 -21.57
N ASN A 416 21.14 -25.96 -21.93
CA ASN A 416 20.34 -26.06 -23.16
C ASN A 416 18.87 -25.62 -23.01
N ALA A 417 18.46 -25.12 -21.84
CA ALA A 417 17.09 -24.63 -21.63
C ALA A 417 16.97 -23.14 -21.98
N PRO A 418 16.01 -22.72 -22.82
CA PRO A 418 15.83 -21.32 -23.18
C PRO A 418 15.46 -20.49 -21.95
N SER A 419 16.16 -19.37 -21.73
CA SER A 419 15.81 -18.40 -20.69
C SER A 419 14.52 -17.68 -21.10
N ALA A 420 13.41 -18.00 -20.45
CA ALA A 420 12.17 -17.25 -20.60
C ALA A 420 12.28 -15.92 -19.83
N SER A 421 12.97 -14.91 -20.39
CA SER A 421 12.91 -13.55 -19.87
C SER A 421 11.65 -12.86 -20.41
N ARG A 422 10.62 -12.70 -19.59
CA ARG A 422 9.46 -11.89 -19.96
C ARG A 422 9.82 -10.42 -19.80
N ILE A 423 9.50 -9.61 -20.82
CA ILE A 423 9.61 -8.16 -20.77
C ILE A 423 8.35 -7.63 -20.06
N GLU A 424 8.51 -6.99 -18.91
CA GLU A 424 7.43 -6.23 -18.28
C GLU A 424 6.97 -5.12 -19.24
N ARG A 425 5.68 -5.16 -19.62
CA ARG A 425 5.10 -4.12 -20.48
C ARG A 425 4.83 -2.88 -19.65
N LYS A 426 5.70 -1.88 -19.77
CA LYS A 426 5.48 -0.55 -19.20
C LYS A 426 4.45 0.21 -20.03
N CYS A 427 3.54 0.90 -19.36
CA CYS A 427 2.53 1.75 -20.00
C CYS A 427 2.43 3.09 -19.27
N VAL A 428 1.76 4.05 -19.91
CA VAL A 428 1.37 5.28 -19.22
C VAL A 428 0.30 4.92 -18.20
N VAL A 429 0.56 5.27 -16.95
CA VAL A 429 -0.32 4.91 -15.86
C VAL A 429 -1.56 5.82 -15.88
N PRO A 430 -2.78 5.27 -15.89
CA PRO A 430 -4.00 6.09 -15.94
C PRO A 430 -4.12 7.00 -14.71
N ALA A 431 -4.53 8.26 -14.92
CA ALA A 431 -4.69 9.22 -13.82
C ALA A 431 -5.89 8.93 -12.91
N GLY A 432 -6.89 8.19 -13.42
CA GLY A 432 -8.15 7.94 -12.76
C GLY A 432 -9.11 9.13 -12.77
N PRO A 433 -10.35 8.96 -12.25
CA PRO A 433 -11.31 10.04 -12.13
C PRO A 433 -10.77 11.12 -11.19
N SER A 434 -10.93 12.38 -11.59
CA SER A 434 -10.58 13.52 -10.73
C SER A 434 -11.54 13.54 -9.55
N VAL A 435 -10.99 13.68 -8.34
CA VAL A 435 -11.78 13.88 -7.10
C VAL A 435 -12.61 15.18 -7.17
N VAL A 436 -12.29 16.06 -8.11
CA VAL A 436 -12.97 17.34 -8.34
C VAL A 436 -13.32 17.48 -9.82
N GLU A 437 -14.60 17.67 -10.15
CA GLU A 437 -14.99 18.27 -11.43
C GLU A 437 -14.26 19.62 -11.58
N LYS A 438 -13.36 19.73 -12.56
CA LYS A 438 -12.63 20.96 -12.95
C LYS A 438 -11.54 21.46 -11.97
N SER A 439 -10.46 20.70 -11.77
CA SER A 439 -9.25 21.16 -11.05
C SER A 439 -8.06 21.59 -11.94
N SER A 440 -8.18 21.52 -13.27
CA SER A 440 -7.19 22.11 -14.19
C SER A 440 -7.09 23.65 -14.10
N THR A 441 -7.98 24.25 -13.31
CA THR A 441 -8.07 25.69 -13.02
C THR A 441 -7.17 26.13 -11.85
N VAL A 442 -6.75 25.26 -10.94
CA VAL A 442 -6.08 25.67 -9.67
C VAL A 442 -4.58 25.97 -9.85
N PHE A 443 -3.85 25.18 -10.64
CA PHE A 443 -2.45 25.51 -10.96
C PHE A 443 -2.34 26.73 -11.88
N ASN A 444 -3.28 26.87 -12.82
CA ASN A 444 -3.41 28.07 -13.63
C ASN A 444 -3.82 29.29 -12.80
N SER A 445 -4.62 29.12 -11.75
CA SER A 445 -5.03 30.25 -10.91
C SER A 445 -3.86 30.79 -10.10
N ALA A 446 -3.03 29.97 -9.45
CA ALA A 446 -1.90 30.46 -8.66
C ALA A 446 -0.93 31.36 -9.47
N GLN A 447 -0.54 30.94 -10.67
CA GLN A 447 0.32 31.76 -11.53
C GLN A 447 -0.39 33.02 -12.03
N ARG A 448 -1.69 32.94 -12.33
CA ARG A 448 -2.52 34.10 -12.72
C ARG A 448 -2.69 35.10 -11.57
N LEU A 449 -2.85 34.61 -10.34
CA LEU A 449 -2.93 35.41 -9.13
C LEU A 449 -1.61 36.17 -8.90
N GLU A 450 -0.49 35.48 -9.07
CA GLU A 450 0.84 36.06 -8.91
C GLU A 450 1.14 37.15 -9.94
N VAL A 451 0.73 36.95 -11.20
CA VAL A 451 0.84 37.99 -12.24
C VAL A 451 0.01 39.23 -11.90
N VAL A 452 -1.17 39.07 -11.31
CA VAL A 452 -2.01 40.19 -10.87
C VAL A 452 -1.38 40.91 -9.68
N ARG A 453 -0.90 40.18 -8.65
CA ARG A 453 -0.22 40.75 -7.48
C ARG A 453 1.03 41.56 -7.86
N ASN A 454 1.90 40.98 -8.69
CA ASN A 454 3.11 41.65 -9.15
C ASN A 454 2.80 42.91 -9.96
N CYS A 455 1.80 42.86 -10.85
CA CYS A 455 1.39 44.03 -11.61
C CYS A 455 0.87 45.16 -10.70
N ILE A 456 0.10 44.83 -9.66
CA ILE A 456 -0.37 45.81 -8.67
C ILE A 456 0.81 46.37 -7.88
N SER A 457 1.73 45.53 -7.39
CA SER A 457 2.94 46.00 -6.68
C SER A 457 3.77 46.96 -7.52
N PHE A 458 4.00 46.66 -8.80
CA PHE A 458 4.73 47.53 -9.71
C PHE A 458 4.04 48.88 -9.94
N ILE A 459 2.70 48.89 -10.00
CA ILE A 459 1.93 50.13 -10.09
C ILE A 459 2.17 50.98 -8.82
N PHE A 460 2.00 50.42 -7.63
CA PHE A 460 2.17 51.15 -6.37
C PHE A 460 3.63 51.53 -6.05
N GLU A 461 4.60 50.80 -6.59
CA GLU A 461 6.04 51.11 -6.51
C GLU A 461 6.52 52.11 -7.58
N ASN A 462 5.62 52.57 -8.46
CA ASN A 462 5.89 53.49 -9.57
C ASN A 462 6.93 52.97 -10.59
N LYS A 463 6.90 51.66 -10.87
CA LYS A 463 7.79 51.00 -11.83
C LYS A 463 7.15 50.87 -13.22
N LEU A 464 7.01 52.00 -13.91
CA LEU A 464 6.26 52.12 -15.17
C LEU A 464 6.65 51.09 -16.25
N LEU A 465 7.95 50.89 -16.48
CA LEU A 465 8.45 49.94 -17.48
C LEU A 465 8.11 48.47 -17.17
N GLU A 466 8.02 48.12 -15.88
CA GLU A 466 7.66 46.77 -15.45
C GLU A 466 6.15 46.58 -15.54
N THR A 467 5.38 47.59 -15.12
CA THR A 467 3.92 47.62 -15.27
C THR A 467 3.50 47.43 -16.72
N GLU A 468 4.09 48.14 -17.69
CA GLU A 468 3.73 48.00 -19.11
C GLU A 468 3.98 46.59 -19.65
N LYS A 469 5.03 45.92 -19.17
CA LYS A 469 5.34 44.53 -19.55
C LYS A 469 4.35 43.53 -18.95
N THR A 470 3.94 43.73 -17.70
CA THR A 470 3.07 42.77 -16.99
C THR A 470 1.58 43.00 -17.20
N LEU A 471 1.17 44.23 -17.53
CA LEU A 471 -0.23 44.62 -17.65
C LEU A 471 -1.03 43.75 -18.65
N PRO A 472 -0.55 43.43 -19.87
CA PRO A 472 -1.29 42.57 -20.79
C PRO A 472 -1.49 41.14 -20.27
N ALA A 473 -0.55 40.63 -19.47
CA ALA A 473 -0.66 39.32 -18.83
C ALA A 473 -1.65 39.38 -17.65
N ALA A 474 -1.61 40.44 -16.85
CA ALA A 474 -2.54 40.68 -15.75
C ALA A 474 -3.99 40.83 -16.25
N LEU A 475 -4.22 41.62 -17.30
CA LEU A 475 -5.55 41.77 -17.92
C LEU A 475 -6.10 40.43 -18.44
N ARG A 476 -5.25 39.57 -19.03
CA ARG A 476 -5.66 38.22 -19.41
C ARG A 476 -5.97 37.33 -18.21
N ALA A 477 -5.20 37.45 -17.12
CA ALA A 477 -5.42 36.72 -15.88
C ALA A 477 -6.75 37.08 -15.21
N LEU A 478 -7.13 38.37 -15.25
CA LEU A 478 -8.38 38.92 -14.70
C LEU A 478 -9.66 38.40 -15.37
N LYS A 479 -9.56 37.61 -16.46
CA LYS A 479 -10.70 36.86 -17.00
C LYS A 479 -11.15 35.71 -16.08
N GLY A 480 -10.29 35.28 -15.13
CA GLY A 480 -10.61 34.23 -14.16
C GLY A 480 -11.21 34.77 -12.86
N LYS A 481 -12.21 34.06 -12.30
CA LYS A 481 -12.90 34.42 -11.04
C LYS A 481 -11.97 34.72 -9.87
N ALA A 482 -11.00 33.83 -9.62
CA ALA A 482 -10.04 33.99 -8.51
C ALA A 482 -9.16 35.25 -8.68
N ALA A 483 -8.76 35.58 -9.90
CA ALA A 483 -7.94 36.77 -10.19
C ALA A 483 -8.70 38.08 -9.96
N ARG A 484 -10.02 38.10 -10.25
CA ARG A 484 -10.88 39.26 -9.96
C ARG A 484 -11.00 39.51 -8.45
N GLN A 485 -11.18 38.44 -7.66
CA GLN A 485 -11.21 38.54 -6.20
C GLN A 485 -9.84 38.94 -5.62
N CYS A 486 -8.74 38.49 -6.22
CA CYS A 486 -7.41 38.92 -5.81
C CYS A 486 -7.17 40.41 -6.07
N LEU A 487 -7.61 40.95 -7.21
CA LEU A 487 -7.52 42.38 -7.50
C LEU A 487 -8.23 43.21 -6.43
N THR A 488 -9.48 42.85 -6.07
CA THR A 488 -10.24 43.61 -5.07
C THR A 488 -9.60 43.52 -3.69
N GLN A 489 -9.06 42.36 -3.31
CA GLN A 489 -8.33 42.18 -2.05
C GLN A 489 -7.06 43.03 -1.98
N GLU A 490 -6.18 42.95 -2.98
CA GLU A 490 -4.91 43.70 -3.01
C GLU A 490 -5.15 45.22 -3.02
N LEU A 491 -6.12 45.69 -3.81
CA LEU A 491 -6.51 47.10 -3.79
C LEU A 491 -7.04 47.54 -2.43
N SER A 492 -7.84 46.70 -1.77
CA SER A 492 -8.33 47.01 -0.41
C SER A 492 -7.20 47.08 0.61
N LEU A 493 -6.18 46.24 0.50
CA LEU A 493 -5.00 46.27 1.36
C LEU A 493 -4.22 47.57 1.19
N HIS A 494 -4.00 48.01 -0.05
CA HIS A 494 -3.32 49.29 -0.30
C HIS A 494 -4.12 50.50 0.18
N VAL A 495 -5.46 50.46 0.12
CA VAL A 495 -6.32 51.48 0.75
C VAL A 495 -6.15 51.48 2.28
N GLN A 496 -6.18 50.31 2.92
CA GLN A 496 -5.99 50.18 4.37
C GLN A 496 -4.60 50.64 4.84
N GLN A 497 -3.59 50.51 3.97
CA GLN A 497 -2.22 50.99 4.21
C GLN A 497 -2.05 52.50 3.91
N ASN A 498 -3.13 53.27 3.76
CA ASN A 498 -3.14 54.70 3.41
C ASN A 498 -2.42 55.03 2.08
N ARG A 499 -2.24 54.06 1.17
CA ARG A 499 -1.69 54.28 -0.18
C ARG A 499 -2.79 54.60 -1.20
N ALA A 500 -3.85 55.28 -0.79
CA ALA A 500 -4.99 55.57 -1.67
C ALA A 500 -4.76 56.76 -2.62
N ILE A 501 -3.66 57.51 -2.46
CA ILE A 501 -3.30 58.63 -3.33
C ILE A 501 -2.44 58.08 -4.47
N LEU A 502 -3.00 58.07 -5.68
CA LEU A 502 -2.33 57.61 -6.89
C LEU A 502 -1.96 58.81 -7.77
N ASP A 503 -0.84 58.70 -8.48
CA ASP A 503 -0.55 59.62 -9.59
C ASP A 503 -1.45 59.32 -10.82
N HIS A 504 -1.42 60.21 -11.82
CA HIS A 504 -2.27 60.09 -13.00
C HIS A 504 -2.05 58.77 -13.76
N GLN A 505 -0.83 58.26 -13.82
CA GLN A 505 -0.48 57.08 -14.59
C GLN A 505 -0.82 55.78 -13.83
N GLN A 506 -0.55 55.75 -12.52
CA GLN A 506 -0.99 54.69 -11.62
C GLN A 506 -2.52 54.56 -11.63
N PHE A 507 -3.22 55.69 -11.58
CA PHE A 507 -4.67 55.73 -11.65
C PHE A 507 -5.20 55.10 -12.95
N ASP A 508 -4.64 55.47 -14.10
CA ASP A 508 -5.06 54.92 -15.40
C ASP A 508 -4.89 53.40 -15.47
N TYR A 509 -3.78 52.86 -14.96
CA TYR A 509 -3.56 51.41 -14.91
C TYR A 509 -4.53 50.69 -13.97
N ILE A 510 -4.80 51.24 -12.78
CA ILE A 510 -5.76 50.65 -11.84
C ILE A 510 -7.17 50.65 -12.44
N ILE A 511 -7.61 51.77 -13.03
CA ILE A 511 -8.92 51.85 -13.71
C ILE A 511 -9.02 50.84 -14.85
N ARG A 512 -7.96 50.68 -15.65
CA ARG A 512 -7.93 49.70 -16.74
C ARG A 512 -8.08 48.27 -16.22
N MET A 513 -7.46 47.94 -15.08
CA MET A 513 -7.64 46.64 -14.43
C MET A 513 -9.06 46.46 -13.86
N MET A 514 -9.62 47.48 -13.19
CA MET A 514 -10.99 47.44 -12.67
C MET A 514 -12.02 47.27 -13.80
N ASN A 515 -11.91 48.03 -14.88
CA ASN A 515 -12.80 47.91 -16.04
C ASN A 515 -12.72 46.52 -16.68
N CYS A 516 -11.53 45.93 -16.77
CA CYS A 516 -11.36 44.56 -17.28
C CYS A 516 -12.09 43.51 -16.43
N THR A 517 -12.23 43.73 -15.12
CA THR A 517 -13.00 42.81 -14.27
C THR A 517 -14.50 42.90 -14.51
N LEU A 518 -15.01 44.04 -14.99
CA LEU A 518 -16.43 44.29 -15.20
C LEU A 518 -16.91 43.88 -16.61
N GLN A 519 -16.03 43.88 -17.63
CA GLN A 519 -16.43 43.63 -19.03
C GLN A 519 -16.63 42.15 -19.43
N ASP A 520 -16.09 41.19 -18.68
CA ASP A 520 -16.02 39.76 -19.05
C ASP A 520 -16.78 38.83 -18.06
N CYS A 521 -17.82 39.31 -17.38
CA CYS A 521 -18.53 38.55 -16.35
C CYS A 521 -19.84 37.92 -16.86
N SER A 522 -20.34 36.92 -16.12
CA SER A 522 -21.70 36.39 -16.29
C SER A 522 -22.66 37.18 -15.39
N SER A 523 -23.94 37.33 -15.79
CA SER A 523 -24.88 38.28 -15.19
C SER A 523 -25.05 38.17 -13.66
N SER A 524 -24.83 37.01 -13.03
CA SER A 524 -24.91 36.85 -11.57
C SER A 524 -23.62 37.25 -10.81
N GLU A 525 -22.46 37.15 -11.46
CA GLU A 525 -21.15 37.42 -10.85
C GLU A 525 -20.73 38.90 -10.94
N GLU A 526 -21.27 39.63 -11.91
CA GLU A 526 -21.08 41.08 -12.09
C GLU A 526 -21.45 41.86 -10.84
N TYR A 527 -22.60 41.54 -10.24
CA TYR A 527 -23.12 42.27 -9.09
C TYR A 527 -22.21 42.18 -7.85
N ASN A 528 -21.63 41.01 -7.58
CA ASN A 528 -20.77 40.81 -6.41
C ASN A 528 -19.42 41.52 -6.55
N ILE A 529 -18.84 41.51 -7.75
CA ILE A 529 -17.56 42.18 -8.02
C ILE A 529 -17.77 43.70 -8.08
N ALA A 530 -18.85 44.18 -8.71
CA ALA A 530 -19.21 45.59 -8.72
C ALA A 530 -19.45 46.14 -7.30
N ALA A 531 -20.16 45.38 -6.44
CA ALA A 531 -20.39 45.76 -5.05
C ALA A 531 -19.09 45.90 -4.23
N THR A 532 -18.09 45.06 -4.49
CA THR A 532 -16.79 45.12 -3.80
C THR A 532 -15.84 46.18 -4.37
N LEU A 533 -15.98 46.54 -5.65
CA LEU A 533 -15.21 47.62 -6.28
C LEU A 533 -15.74 49.02 -5.96
N LEU A 534 -17.03 49.17 -5.64
CA LEU A 534 -17.65 50.48 -5.39
C LEU A 534 -16.99 51.26 -4.22
N PRO A 535 -16.68 50.66 -3.07
CA PRO A 535 -15.93 51.35 -2.01
C PRO A 535 -14.49 51.67 -2.40
N LEU A 536 -13.87 50.85 -3.26
CA LEU A 536 -12.49 51.06 -3.72
C LEU A 536 -12.40 52.23 -4.69
N THR A 537 -13.34 52.33 -5.63
CA THR A 537 -13.42 53.47 -6.56
C THR A 537 -13.57 54.80 -5.83
N THR A 538 -14.30 54.83 -4.70
CA THR A 538 -14.42 56.04 -3.86
C THR A 538 -13.20 56.30 -2.98
N ALA A 539 -12.45 55.27 -2.58
CA ALA A 539 -11.22 55.43 -1.81
C ALA A 539 -10.05 56.02 -2.64
N PHE A 540 -9.83 55.53 -3.86
CA PHE A 540 -8.79 56.04 -4.76
C PHE A 540 -9.15 57.39 -5.42
N TYR A 541 -10.39 57.87 -5.23
CA TYR A 541 -10.95 59.08 -5.85
C TYR A 541 -10.41 60.42 -5.31
N ARG A 542 -9.73 60.43 -4.16
CA ARG A 542 -9.63 61.65 -3.34
C ARG A 542 -8.80 62.83 -3.90
N VAL A 543 -8.15 62.75 -5.08
CA VAL A 543 -7.25 63.84 -5.55
C VAL A 543 -7.35 64.22 -7.04
N SER A 544 -8.24 63.67 -7.88
CA SER A 544 -8.29 64.11 -9.31
C SER A 544 -9.70 64.27 -9.87
N CYS A 545 -10.12 65.53 -10.01
CA CYS A 545 -11.25 65.94 -10.83
C CYS A 545 -10.95 65.61 -12.31
N VAL A 546 -11.47 64.50 -12.82
CA VAL A 546 -12.16 64.30 -14.11
C VAL A 546 -12.58 62.83 -14.14
N PHE A 547 -13.88 62.52 -14.18
CA PHE A 547 -14.50 61.57 -15.13
C PHE A 547 -15.96 61.24 -14.77
N LEU A 548 -16.83 61.56 -15.73
CA LEU A 548 -18.27 61.24 -15.79
C LEU A 548 -18.52 59.77 -16.20
N GLY A 549 -17.51 59.07 -16.74
CA GLY A 549 -17.69 57.79 -17.45
C GLY A 549 -17.96 56.55 -16.59
N ILE A 550 -17.28 56.38 -15.45
CA ILE A 550 -17.45 55.20 -14.58
C ILE A 550 -18.75 55.31 -13.78
N ARG A 551 -19.11 56.53 -13.36
CA ARG A 551 -20.41 56.79 -12.75
C ARG A 551 -21.51 56.49 -13.74
N ILE A 552 -21.40 56.90 -15.01
CA ILE A 552 -22.39 56.56 -16.04
C ILE A 552 -22.46 55.05 -16.27
N TYR A 553 -21.35 54.30 -16.35
CA TYR A 553 -21.41 52.85 -16.59
C TYR A 553 -22.03 52.05 -15.43
N ILE A 554 -21.76 52.45 -14.18
CA ILE A 554 -22.36 51.85 -12.98
C ILE A 554 -23.81 52.33 -12.79
N PHE A 555 -24.13 53.59 -13.07
CA PHE A 555 -25.50 54.10 -12.98
C PHE A 555 -26.39 53.47 -14.06
N HIS A 556 -25.95 53.40 -15.33
CA HIS A 556 -26.77 52.95 -16.44
C HIS A 556 -27.14 51.46 -16.35
N ASN A 557 -26.25 50.62 -15.80
CA ASN A 557 -26.53 49.19 -15.58
C ASN A 557 -27.23 48.90 -14.23
N CYS A 558 -27.12 49.77 -13.23
CA CYS A 558 -27.88 49.63 -11.98
C CYS A 558 -29.28 50.26 -12.03
N THR A 559 -29.58 51.16 -12.97
CA THR A 559 -30.91 51.78 -13.12
C THR A 559 -31.94 50.91 -13.84
N GLU A 560 -31.58 49.74 -14.39
CA GLU A 560 -32.57 48.71 -14.78
C GLU A 560 -33.12 47.92 -13.58
N ILE A 561 -32.65 48.22 -12.36
CA ILE A 561 -33.21 47.70 -11.11
C ILE A 561 -33.77 48.88 -10.31
N ARG A 562 -34.96 49.32 -10.71
CA ARG A 562 -35.98 49.85 -9.80
C ARG A 562 -37.35 49.40 -10.23
#